data_AF-A0A925BV86-F1
#
_entry.id   AF-A0A925BV86-F1
#
_cell.length_a   1.000
_cell.length_b   1.000
_cell.length_c   1.000
_cell.angle_alpha   90.00
_cell.angle_beta   90.00
_cell.angle_gamma   90.00
#
_symmetry.space_group_name_H-M   'P 1'
#
loop_
_entity.id
_entity.type
_entity.pdbx_description
1 polymer ?
#
loop_
_entity_poly.entity_id
_entity_poly.type
_entity_poly.pdbx_seq_one_letter_code
_entity_poly.pdbx_strand_id
1 'polypeptide(L)'
;MEHLVYLMRFLCGSGFSKNLMTPMDSYWQWKDGKIMTNIEDRHPHTRLKTLAYALTDAVPTMRKAGFSNKEVRQFLVHNPAQFFS
;
A
#
# COMPACT_ATOMS: atom_id res chain seq x y z
N MET A 1 -2.20 -4.63 8.71
CA MET A 1 -1.06 -4.66 7.75
C MET A 1 -0.27 -5.97 7.85
N GLU A 2 -0.07 -6.53 9.05
CA GLU A 2 0.69 -7.78 9.26
C GLU A 2 0.20 -8.97 8.42
N HIS A 3 -1.11 -9.24 8.38
CA HIS A 3 -1.66 -10.31 7.54
C HIS A 3 -1.41 -10.10 6.03
N LEU A 4 -1.46 -8.85 5.56
CA LEU A 4 -1.20 -8.52 4.16
C LEU A 4 0.27 -8.77 3.81
N VAL A 5 1.17 -8.36 4.70
CA VAL A 5 2.61 -8.57 4.57
C VAL A 5 2.97 -10.06 4.58
N TYR A 6 2.30 -10.86 5.43
CA TYR A 6 2.43 -12.32 5.42
C TYR A 6 2.01 -12.92 4.07
N LEU A 7 0.83 -12.54 3.56
CA LEU A 7 0.33 -13.00 2.26
C LEU A 7 1.28 -12.60 1.13
N MET A 8 1.77 -11.35 1.11
CA MET A 8 2.74 -10.89 0.13
C MET A 8 4.02 -11.72 0.18
N ARG A 9 4.49 -12.12 1.36
CA ARG A 9 5.66 -13.00 1.49
C ARG A 9 5.43 -14.39 0.96
N PHE A 10 4.30 -14.99 1.27
CA PHE A 10 3.90 -16.26 0.67
C PHE A 10 3.93 -16.18 -0.87
N LEU A 11 3.29 -15.17 -1.45
CA LEU A 11 3.23 -14.99 -2.90
C LEU A 11 4.60 -14.74 -3.54
N CYS A 12 5.49 -13.99 -2.86
CA CYS A 12 6.87 -13.83 -3.31
C CYS A 12 7.63 -15.16 -3.32
N GLY A 13 7.50 -15.96 -2.26
CA GLY A 13 8.11 -17.29 -2.16
C GLY A 13 7.62 -18.26 -3.23
N SER A 14 6.39 -18.06 -3.72
CA SER A 14 5.81 -18.82 -4.84
C SER A 14 6.13 -18.26 -6.23
N GLY A 15 7.00 -17.25 -6.35
CA GLY A 15 7.45 -16.71 -7.63
C GLY A 15 6.62 -15.57 -8.22
N PHE A 16 5.60 -15.06 -7.51
CA PHE A 16 4.68 -14.03 -8.02
C PHE A 16 5.13 -12.59 -7.77
N SER A 17 6.40 -12.35 -7.41
CA SER A 17 6.89 -11.02 -7.02
C SER A 17 6.73 -9.95 -8.11
N LYS A 18 6.74 -10.34 -9.40
CA LYS A 18 6.53 -9.45 -10.55
C LYS A 18 5.07 -9.11 -10.83
N ASN A 19 4.14 -9.74 -10.12
CA ASN A 19 2.70 -9.55 -10.29
C ASN A 19 2.07 -8.83 -9.07
N LEU A 20 2.87 -8.52 -8.04
CA LEU A 20 2.38 -7.87 -6.82
C LEU A 20 2.46 -6.35 -6.92
N MET A 21 1.35 -5.68 -6.63
CA MET A 21 1.30 -4.23 -6.45
C MET A 21 0.64 -3.94 -5.10
N THR A 22 1.05 -2.86 -4.44
CA THR A 22 0.45 -2.44 -3.16
C THR A 22 -0.26 -1.10 -3.34
N PRO A 23 -1.52 -1.10 -3.80
CA PRO A 23 -2.31 0.11 -3.79
C PRO A 23 -2.65 0.50 -2.35
N MET A 24 -2.73 1.82 -2.09
CA MET A 24 -3.15 2.32 -0.79
C MET A 24 -4.66 2.37 -0.62
N ASP A 25 -5.39 2.30 -1.75
CA ASP A 25 -6.85 2.36 -1.81
C ASP A 25 -7.39 3.56 -1.01
N SER A 26 -6.75 4.71 -1.24
CA SER A 26 -7.09 5.96 -0.58
C SER A 26 -8.20 6.65 -1.37
N TYR A 27 -9.37 6.78 -0.74
CA TYR A 27 -10.47 7.56 -1.30
C TYR A 27 -10.49 8.94 -0.64
N TRP A 28 -10.57 9.99 -1.45
CA TRP A 28 -10.75 11.35 -0.96
C TRP A 28 -11.96 11.98 -1.62
N GLN A 29 -12.65 12.82 -0.87
CA GLN A 29 -13.69 13.69 -1.36
C GLN A 29 -13.41 15.12 -0.91
N TRP A 30 -13.71 16.08 -1.77
CA TRP A 30 -13.74 17.48 -1.39
C TRP A 30 -15.14 17.83 -0.90
N LYS A 31 -15.26 18.28 0.34
CA LYS A 31 -16.55 18.65 0.94
C LYS A 31 -16.37 19.84 1.88
N ASP A 32 -17.20 20.86 1.73
CA ASP A 32 -17.22 22.05 2.59
C ASP A 32 -15.83 22.71 2.78
N GLY A 33 -15.06 22.80 1.69
CA GLY A 33 -13.72 23.40 1.68
C GLY A 33 -12.62 22.55 2.35
N LYS A 34 -12.90 21.27 2.64
CA LYS A 34 -11.97 20.33 3.28
C LYS A 34 -11.83 19.06 2.44
N ILE A 35 -10.63 18.48 2.49
CA ILE A 35 -10.38 17.11 2.01
C ILE A 35 -10.83 16.16 3.12
N MET A 36 -11.77 15.28 2.81
CA MET A 36 -12.20 14.19 3.68
C MET A 36 -11.65 12.89 3.11
N THR A 37 -11.03 12.06 3.94
CA THR A 37 -10.50 10.75 3.54
C THR A 37 -11.48 9.65 3.91
N ASN A 38 -12.00 8.91 2.93
CA ASN A 38 -12.84 7.72 3.12
C ASN A 38 -14.15 7.95 3.91
N ILE A 39 -14.92 6.88 4.06
CA ILE A 39 -16.17 6.78 4.82
C ILE A 39 -15.92 6.90 6.33
N GLU A 40 -15.22 7.95 6.78
CA GLU A 40 -14.93 8.23 8.19
C GLU A 40 -16.19 8.14 9.06
N ASP A 41 -17.34 8.54 8.50
CA ASP A 41 -18.65 8.43 9.13
C ASP A 41 -19.05 6.99 9.48
N ARG A 42 -18.56 5.98 8.74
CA ARG A 42 -18.86 4.55 8.97
C ARG A 42 -17.68 3.76 9.55
N HIS A 43 -16.44 4.16 9.28
CA HIS A 43 -15.23 3.43 9.70
C HIS A 43 -14.11 4.39 10.16
N PRO A 44 -14.16 4.93 11.38
CA PRO A 44 -13.24 5.98 11.84
C PRO A 44 -11.75 5.58 11.83
N HIS A 45 -11.44 4.29 11.94
CA HIS A 45 -10.08 3.75 11.93
C HIS A 45 -9.41 3.80 10.55
N THR A 46 -10.15 4.09 9.47
CA THR A 46 -9.59 4.20 8.11
C THR A 46 -8.92 5.53 7.83
N ARG A 47 -9.03 6.49 8.76
CA ARG A 47 -8.42 7.83 8.71
C ARG A 47 -6.90 7.83 8.52
N LEU A 48 -6.26 6.71 8.86
CA LEU A 48 -4.81 6.53 8.73
C LEU A 48 -4.36 6.35 7.27
N LYS A 49 -5.22 5.98 6.32
CA LYS A 49 -4.83 5.65 4.93
C LYS A 49 -4.75 6.89 4.02
N THR A 50 -3.84 7.82 4.34
CA THR A 50 -3.50 8.95 3.47
C THR A 50 -2.50 8.54 2.38
N LEU A 51 -2.24 9.41 1.38
CA LEU A 51 -1.11 9.21 0.46
C LEU A 51 0.21 9.03 1.20
N ALA A 52 0.41 9.80 2.28
CA ALA A 52 1.63 9.76 3.08
C ALA A 52 1.80 8.39 3.77
N TYR A 53 0.72 7.74 4.18
CA TYR A 53 0.73 6.44 4.86
C TYR A 53 1.48 5.35 4.09
N ALA A 54 1.49 5.42 2.75
CA ALA A 54 2.28 4.51 1.92
C ALA A 54 3.77 4.56 2.29
N LEU A 55 4.27 5.78 2.47
CA LEU A 55 5.68 6.08 2.68
C LEU A 55 6.05 6.05 4.17
N THR A 56 5.17 6.54 5.04
CA THR A 56 5.45 6.71 6.47
C THR A 56 5.21 5.45 7.29
N ASP A 57 4.36 4.53 6.81
CA ASP A 57 3.94 3.37 7.59
C ASP A 57 4.05 2.06 6.81
N ALA A 58 3.44 1.97 5.63
CA ALA A 58 3.37 0.72 4.86
C ALA A 58 4.77 0.24 4.41
N VAL A 59 5.59 1.12 3.85
CA VAL A 59 6.98 0.81 3.49
C VAL A 59 7.81 0.39 4.71
N PRO A 60 7.83 1.15 5.82
CA PRO A 60 8.49 0.70 7.06
C PRO A 60 8.00 -0.66 7.57
N THR A 61 6.70 -0.95 7.54
CA THR A 61 6.17 -2.27 7.96
C THR A 61 6.66 -3.38 7.05
N MET A 62 6.67 -3.18 5.72
CA MET A 62 7.27 -4.14 4.78
C MET A 62 8.75 -4.36 5.09
N ARG A 63 9.51 -3.29 5.34
CA ARG A 63 10.94 -3.37 5.68
C ARG A 63 11.16 -4.16 6.98
N LYS A 64 10.37 -3.90 8.03
CA LYS A 64 10.41 -4.66 9.30
C LYS A 64 10.11 -6.14 9.12
N ALA A 65 9.27 -6.49 8.15
CA ALA A 65 8.95 -7.87 7.80
C ALA A 65 9.94 -8.53 6.83
N GLY A 66 11.10 -7.93 6.60
CA GLY A 66 12.18 -8.53 5.82
C GLY A 66 12.10 -8.30 4.32
N PHE A 67 11.27 -7.36 3.84
CA PHE A 67 11.32 -6.93 2.43
C PHE A 67 12.57 -6.13 2.12
N SER A 68 13.31 -6.55 1.09
CA SER A 68 14.47 -5.84 0.58
C SER A 68 14.05 -4.55 -0.14
N ASN A 69 14.98 -3.60 -0.28
CA ASN A 69 14.72 -2.37 -1.06
C ASN A 69 14.39 -2.69 -2.51
N LYS A 70 14.98 -3.74 -3.06
CA LYS A 70 14.70 -4.20 -4.43
C LYS A 70 13.26 -4.66 -4.58
N GLU A 71 12.75 -5.43 -3.62
CA GLU A 71 11.37 -5.92 -3.64
C GLU A 71 10.37 -4.77 -3.43
N VAL A 72 10.63 -3.87 -2.47
CA VAL A 72 9.79 -2.68 -2.26
C VAL A 72 9.73 -1.85 -3.54
N ARG A 73 10.87 -1.63 -4.21
CA ARG A 73 10.92 -0.91 -5.49
C ARG A 73 10.21 -1.67 -6.61
N GLN A 74 10.28 -3.01 -6.62
CA GLN A 74 9.53 -3.83 -7.58
C GLN A 74 8.02 -3.58 -7.46
N PHE A 75 7.48 -3.60 -6.24
CA PHE A 75 6.03 -3.47 -6.03
C PHE A 75 5.50 -2.05 -6.26
N LEU A 76 6.30 -1.03 -5.93
CA LEU A 76 5.87 0.37 -5.98
C LEU A 76 6.20 1.08 -7.29
N VAL A 77 7.19 0.60 -8.05
CA VAL A 77 7.69 1.30 -9.24
C VAL A 77 7.65 0.39 -10.45
N HIS A 78 8.34 -0.76 -10.41
CA HIS A 78 8.52 -1.57 -11.62
C HIS A 78 7.25 -2.26 -12.07
N ASN A 79 6.51 -2.90 -11.16
CA ASN A 79 5.27 -3.60 -11.50
C ASN A 79 4.18 -2.62 -11.97
N PRO A 80 3.93 -1.48 -11.28
CA PRO A 80 2.99 -0.48 -11.78
C PRO A 80 3.41 0.10 -13.13
N ALA A 81 4.69 0.45 -13.31
CA ALA A 81 5.17 0.96 -14.59
C ALA A 81 4.89 -0.06 -15.71
N GLN A 82 5.25 -1.33 -15.51
CA GLN A 82 4.97 -2.38 -16.49
C GLN A 82 3.47 -2.57 -16.78
N PHE A 83 2.60 -2.37 -15.80
CA PHE A 83 1.16 -2.56 -15.97
C PHE A 83 0.46 -1.38 -16.66
N PHE A 84 0.93 -0.15 -16.42
CA PHE A 84 0.27 1.08 -16.87
C PHE A 84 0.98 1.80 -18.04
N SER A 85 2.10 1.27 -18.55
CA SER A 85 2.73 1.75 -19.79
C SER A 85 2.49 0.80 -20.95
#